data_AF-A0A0F8XMG0-F1
#
_entry.id   AF-A0A0F8XMG0-F1
#
_cell.length_a   1.000
_cell.length_b   1.000
_cell.length_c   1.000
_cell.angle_alpha   90.00
_cell.angle_beta   90.00
_cell.angle_gamma   90.00
#
_symmetry.space_group_name_H-M   'P 1'
#
loop_
_entity.id
_entity.type
_entity.pdbx_description
1 polymer ?
#
loop_
_entity_poly.entity_id
_entity_poly.type
_entity_poly.pdbx_seq_one_letter_code
_entity_poly.pdbx_strand_id
1 'polypeptide(L)'
;TALNEPVFSIRGIEADDILATLAEREKKKGHDVFIVSSDKDMLQVVDAQVRIYDPIKDRETDAKGVEERLGVPPERVTEYMALVGDASDNIPGIKGIGDKTARGLLREFKSLDDLFAHADKIEKPRIRKLVSEGVEAARLSLELVEIVRDVALDYSNLTNSEPDAEALKKLLVELGFTSLIKLLPSKAKGAKTGKSPERSDKADTSKSPIIAGTTQTVETTETLKIEAQYSCLLDMDELKAEVAHIKDSVGLDTETTGIDPMSAHLVGFSLSAGKNSALYVPLMHSYLGVPKQIEKRAALEALAPVLGDDEEVLQPDPWAGEKRGVSGEEERISQAPGSLRALSFGGLGQQDLGAGGRPGRLRLERGRIDWQDLGPRDLR
;
A
#
# COMPACT_ATOMS: atom_id res chain seq x y z
N THR A 1 -1.97 14.27 21.76
CA THR A 1 -2.82 13.16 21.28
C THR A 1 -3.31 12.38 22.50
N ALA A 2 -4.37 11.56 22.42
CA ALA A 2 -4.83 10.79 23.60
C ALA A 2 -3.78 9.78 24.11
N LEU A 3 -2.92 9.30 23.22
CA LEU A 3 -1.76 8.47 23.55
C LEU A 3 -0.60 9.24 24.18
N ASN A 4 -0.62 10.57 24.16
CA ASN A 4 0.51 11.45 24.51
C ASN A 4 1.83 11.13 23.79
N GLU A 5 1.77 10.35 22.71
CA GLU A 5 2.91 10.12 21.83
C GLU A 5 3.26 11.41 21.10
N PRO A 6 4.52 11.86 21.18
CA PRO A 6 5.01 12.97 20.37
C PRO A 6 4.86 12.65 18.89
N VAL A 7 4.18 13.53 18.16
CA VAL A 7 4.07 13.45 16.70
C VAL A 7 4.91 14.57 16.12
N PHE A 8 5.79 14.23 15.19
CA PHE A 8 6.71 15.17 14.58
C PHE A 8 6.58 15.11 13.06
N SER A 9 6.38 16.25 12.42
CA SER A 9 6.34 16.36 10.97
C SER A 9 6.79 17.75 10.53
N ILE A 10 7.55 17.81 9.44
CA ILE A 10 8.00 19.06 8.82
C ILE A 10 7.55 19.03 7.37
N ARG A 11 6.91 20.11 6.90
CA ARG A 11 6.44 20.20 5.53
C ARG A 11 7.61 20.12 4.56
N GLY A 12 7.51 19.22 3.58
CA GLY A 12 8.51 19.06 2.52
C GLY A 12 9.75 18.29 2.94
N ILE A 13 9.71 17.59 4.08
CA ILE A 13 10.76 16.70 4.55
C ILE A 13 10.13 15.34 4.81
N GLU A 14 10.80 14.28 4.38
CA GLU A 14 10.29 12.93 4.54
C GLU A 14 10.47 12.44 5.99
N ALA A 15 9.67 11.45 6.38
CA ALA A 15 9.78 10.86 7.70
C ALA A 15 11.16 10.21 7.91
N ASP A 16 11.72 9.65 6.84
CA ASP A 16 13.00 8.95 6.86
C ASP A 16 14.16 9.91 7.13
N ASP A 17 14.16 11.11 6.53
CA ASP A 17 15.12 12.18 6.81
C ASP A 17 15.08 12.61 8.28
N ILE A 18 13.86 12.75 8.82
CA ILE A 18 13.65 13.12 10.23
C ILE A 18 14.20 12.01 11.13
N LEU A 19 13.87 10.74 10.86
CA LEU A 19 14.33 9.59 11.64
C LEU A 19 15.85 9.46 11.60
N ALA A 20 16.46 9.56 10.42
CA ALA A 20 17.89 9.50 10.23
C ALA A 20 18.62 10.65 10.95
N THR A 21 18.07 11.87 10.84
CA THR A 21 18.61 13.04 11.55
C THR A 21 18.54 12.87 13.07
N LEU A 22 17.42 12.38 13.60
CA LEU A 22 17.26 12.10 15.02
C LEU A 22 18.23 11.01 15.48
N ALA A 23 18.35 9.92 14.72
CA ALA A 23 19.28 8.83 15.02
C ALA A 23 20.73 9.32 15.09
N GLU A 24 21.16 10.13 14.13
CA GLU A 24 22.52 10.70 14.11
C GLU A 24 22.80 11.59 15.33
N ARG A 25 21.81 12.40 15.74
CA ARG A 25 21.97 13.29 16.90
C ARG A 25 21.95 12.53 18.23
N GLU A 26 21.11 11.52 18.39
CA GLU A 26 21.06 10.71 19.61
C GLU A 26 22.29 9.79 19.72
N LYS A 27 22.77 9.25 18.61
CA LYS A 27 24.05 8.54 18.53
C LYS A 27 25.21 9.39 19.05
N LYS A 28 25.27 10.67 18.63
CA LYS A 28 26.29 11.65 19.12
C LYS A 28 26.21 11.92 20.62
N LYS A 29 25.06 11.68 21.25
CA LYS A 29 24.88 11.75 22.72
C LYS A 29 25.24 10.44 23.43
N GLY A 30 25.61 9.40 22.68
CA GLY A 30 25.97 8.08 23.20
C GLY A 30 24.78 7.15 23.43
N HIS A 31 23.61 7.45 22.85
CA HIS A 31 22.44 6.58 22.94
C HIS A 31 22.47 5.50 21.85
N ASP A 32 22.00 4.30 22.20
CA ASP A 32 21.62 3.29 21.21
C ASP A 32 20.24 3.65 20.64
N VAL A 33 20.10 3.58 19.32
CA VAL A 33 18.89 4.01 18.61
C VAL A 33 18.25 2.81 17.92
N PHE A 34 16.96 2.63 18.16
CA PHE A 34 16.12 1.67 17.46
C PHE A 34 15.12 2.43 16.61
N ILE A 35 15.19 2.25 15.29
CA ILE A 35 14.21 2.78 14.36
C ILE A 35 13.24 1.66 14.01
N VAL A 36 11.94 1.91 14.19
CA VAL A 36 10.90 0.96 13.83
C VAL A 36 10.39 1.31 12.43
N SER A 37 10.80 0.51 11.44
CA SER A 37 10.37 0.68 10.04
C SER A 37 10.49 -0.63 9.28
N SER A 38 9.55 -0.88 8.36
CA SER A 38 9.66 -1.96 7.37
C SER A 38 10.36 -1.52 6.08
N ASP A 39 10.63 -0.22 5.94
CA ASP A 39 11.28 0.34 4.78
C ASP A 39 12.73 -0.15 4.68
N LYS A 40 13.13 -0.58 3.48
CA LYS A 40 14.48 -1.07 3.24
C LYS A 40 15.47 0.08 3.10
N ASP A 41 15.02 1.28 2.81
CA ASP A 41 15.88 2.44 2.56
C ASP A 41 16.53 2.88 3.88
N MET A 42 15.81 2.71 4.98
CA MET A 42 16.32 2.86 6.34
C MET A 42 17.50 1.92 6.67
N LEU A 43 17.77 0.87 5.89
CA LEU A 43 18.95 0.04 6.12
C LEU A 43 20.27 0.80 5.88
N GLN A 44 20.25 1.91 5.13
CA GLN A 44 21.43 2.74 4.90
C GLN A 44 21.90 3.53 6.14
N VAL A 45 21.04 3.68 7.17
CA VAL A 45 21.40 4.41 8.41
C VAL A 45 21.89 3.50 9.53
N VAL A 46 21.87 2.18 9.31
CA VAL A 46 22.33 1.19 10.29
C VAL A 46 23.83 1.33 10.53
N ASP A 47 24.23 1.27 11.79
CA ASP A 47 25.63 1.21 12.19
C ASP A 47 25.80 0.47 13.53
N ALA A 48 26.89 0.72 14.25
CA ALA A 48 27.14 0.09 15.55
C ALA A 48 26.12 0.46 16.64
N GLN A 49 25.50 1.64 16.55
CA GLN A 49 24.57 2.19 17.54
C GLN A 49 23.14 2.32 17.02
N VAL A 50 22.91 2.24 15.70
CA VAL A 50 21.59 2.31 15.07
C VAL A 50 21.16 0.95 14.55
N ARG A 51 19.97 0.48 14.97
CA ARG A 51 19.35 -0.76 14.48
C ARG A 51 17.94 -0.50 13.95
N ILE A 52 17.51 -1.31 12.99
CA ILE A 52 16.14 -1.26 12.44
C ILE A 52 15.34 -2.44 12.95
N TYR A 53 14.13 -2.19 13.46
CA TYR A 53 13.14 -3.22 13.76
C TYR A 53 11.99 -3.16 12.76
N ASP A 54 11.79 -4.24 12.00
CA ASP A 54 10.69 -4.42 11.06
C ASP A 54 9.53 -5.14 11.78
N PRO A 55 8.43 -4.44 12.12
CA PRO A 55 7.32 -5.03 12.87
C PRO A 55 6.48 -6.00 12.03
N ILE A 56 6.57 -5.94 10.70
CA ILE A 56 5.85 -6.86 9.80
C ILE A 56 6.54 -8.22 9.78
N LYS A 57 7.88 -8.21 9.78
CA LYS A 57 8.70 -9.44 9.78
C LYS A 57 9.13 -9.89 11.16
N ASP A 58 8.81 -9.12 12.20
CA ASP A 58 9.29 -9.30 13.57
C ASP A 58 10.82 -9.52 13.61
N ARG A 59 11.55 -8.61 12.97
CA ARG A 59 12.99 -8.75 12.73
C ARG A 59 13.77 -7.49 13.10
N GLU A 60 14.71 -7.64 14.00
CA GLU A 60 15.78 -6.67 14.24
C GLU A 60 16.92 -6.86 13.23
N THR A 61 17.44 -5.76 12.69
CA THR A 61 18.52 -5.74 11.70
C THR A 61 19.63 -4.81 12.18
N ASP A 62 20.80 -5.40 12.45
CA ASP A 62 22.07 -4.71 12.69
C ASP A 62 22.92 -4.68 11.39
N ALA A 63 24.13 -4.12 11.45
CA ALA A 63 25.01 -3.99 10.28
C ALA A 63 25.28 -5.33 9.58
N LYS A 64 25.46 -6.42 10.35
CA LYS A 64 25.65 -7.77 9.82
C LYS A 64 24.37 -8.28 9.16
N GLY A 65 23.21 -8.01 9.76
CA GLY A 65 21.91 -8.31 9.18
C GLY A 65 21.65 -7.58 7.86
N VAL A 66 22.15 -6.36 7.69
CA VAL A 66 22.11 -5.63 6.41
C VAL A 66 22.92 -6.37 5.36
N GLU A 67 24.17 -6.75 5.67
CA GLU A 67 25.02 -7.53 4.76
C GLU A 67 24.38 -8.87 4.37
N GLU A 68 23.78 -9.58 5.32
CA GLU A 68 23.09 -10.84 5.04
C GLU A 68 21.88 -10.66 4.13
N ARG A 69 21.16 -9.53 4.26
CA ARG A 69 19.92 -9.24 3.51
C ARG A 69 20.21 -8.68 2.12
N LEU A 70 21.10 -7.70 2.03
CA LEU A 70 21.39 -6.95 0.80
C LEU A 70 22.71 -7.35 0.14
N GLY A 71 23.56 -8.15 0.79
CA GLY A 71 24.88 -8.53 0.29
C GLY A 71 25.89 -7.38 0.18
N VAL A 72 25.58 -6.23 0.80
CA VAL A 72 26.44 -5.06 0.92
C VAL A 72 26.33 -4.50 2.34
N PRO A 73 27.38 -3.88 2.89
CA PRO A 73 27.31 -3.26 4.21
C PRO A 73 26.45 -1.99 4.19
N PRO A 74 25.97 -1.49 5.36
CA PRO A 74 25.11 -0.31 5.45
C PRO A 74 25.62 0.91 4.68
N GLU A 75 26.92 1.20 4.76
CA GLU A 75 27.57 2.33 4.07
C GLU A 75 27.57 2.23 2.53
N ARG A 76 27.19 1.06 1.99
CA ARG A 76 27.11 0.76 0.56
C ARG A 76 25.68 0.60 0.06
N VAL A 77 24.67 0.70 0.93
CA VAL A 77 23.27 0.46 0.56
C VAL A 77 22.79 1.47 -0.47
N THR A 78 23.13 2.75 -0.28
CA THR A 78 22.79 3.84 -1.22
C THR A 78 23.43 3.59 -2.59
N GLU A 79 24.70 3.17 -2.63
CA GLU A 79 25.39 2.82 -3.88
C GLU A 79 24.74 1.61 -4.58
N TYR A 80 24.33 0.61 -3.80
CA TYR A 80 23.65 -0.58 -4.31
C TYR A 80 22.31 -0.22 -4.95
N MET A 81 21.50 0.57 -4.26
CA MET A 81 20.21 1.04 -4.76
C MET A 81 20.37 1.94 -5.99
N ALA A 82 21.37 2.81 -6.01
CA ALA A 82 21.67 3.65 -7.17
C ALA A 82 21.99 2.84 -8.44
N LEU A 83 22.56 1.64 -8.29
CA LEU A 83 22.83 0.74 -9.42
C LEU A 83 21.62 -0.10 -9.83
N VAL A 84 20.88 -0.62 -8.85
CA VAL A 84 19.76 -1.55 -9.10
C VAL A 84 18.47 -0.83 -9.45
N GLY A 85 18.25 0.36 -8.89
CA GLY A 85 16.98 1.07 -8.92
C GLY A 85 15.95 0.52 -7.94
N ASP A 86 14.82 1.20 -7.89
CA ASP A 86 13.61 0.80 -7.18
C ASP A 86 12.38 1.19 -7.99
N ALA A 87 11.61 0.20 -8.42
CA ALA A 87 10.40 0.45 -9.18
C ALA A 87 9.27 1.02 -8.30
N SER A 88 9.30 0.80 -6.99
CA SER A 88 8.26 1.27 -6.07
C SER A 88 8.34 2.79 -5.92
N ASP A 89 9.57 3.32 -5.82
CA ASP A 89 9.86 4.75 -5.64
C ASP A 89 10.33 5.44 -6.93
N ASN A 90 10.09 4.81 -8.09
CA ASN A 90 10.51 5.32 -9.40
C ASN A 90 12.00 5.66 -9.52
N ILE A 91 12.86 4.99 -8.75
CA ILE A 91 14.30 5.13 -8.83
C ILE A 91 14.80 4.29 -10.03
N PRO A 92 15.39 4.92 -11.07
CA PRO A 92 15.62 4.24 -12.34
C PRO A 92 16.76 3.21 -12.31
N GLY A 93 17.82 3.47 -11.53
CA GLY A 93 19.04 2.68 -11.53
C GLY A 93 19.73 2.62 -12.90
N ILE A 94 20.65 1.66 -13.07
CA ILE A 94 21.22 1.35 -14.38
C ILE A 94 20.43 0.22 -15.03
N LYS A 95 19.73 0.53 -16.11
CA LYS A 95 18.92 -0.45 -16.85
C LYS A 95 19.75 -1.69 -17.24
N GLY A 96 19.34 -2.85 -16.72
CA GLY A 96 20.01 -4.13 -16.98
C GLY A 96 21.11 -4.51 -15.99
N ILE A 97 21.37 -3.68 -14.98
CA ILE A 97 22.14 -4.04 -13.79
C ILE A 97 21.15 -4.45 -12.70
N GLY A 98 21.16 -5.73 -12.33
CA GLY A 98 20.37 -6.25 -11.21
C GLY A 98 21.24 -6.55 -10.00
N ASP A 99 20.58 -6.95 -8.91
CA ASP A 99 21.17 -7.27 -7.60
C ASP A 99 22.54 -8.00 -7.66
N LYS A 100 22.62 -9.15 -8.33
CA LYS A 100 23.88 -9.93 -8.40
C LYS A 100 25.03 -9.16 -9.07
N THR A 101 24.71 -8.38 -10.09
CA THR A 101 25.72 -7.60 -10.83
C THR A 101 26.15 -6.40 -9.99
N ALA A 102 25.20 -5.68 -9.39
CA ALA A 102 25.49 -4.53 -8.52
C ALA A 102 26.42 -4.93 -7.36
N ARG A 103 26.10 -6.02 -6.64
CA ARG A 103 26.96 -6.57 -5.58
C ARG A 103 28.34 -6.98 -6.07
N GLY A 104 28.40 -7.54 -7.28
CA GLY A 104 29.67 -7.88 -7.93
C GLY A 104 30.55 -6.64 -8.11
N LEU A 105 29.97 -5.58 -8.68
CA LEU A 105 30.65 -4.30 -8.93
C LEU A 105 31.07 -3.62 -7.62
N LEU A 106 30.21 -3.53 -6.61
CA LEU A 106 30.53 -2.86 -5.34
C LEU A 106 31.58 -3.58 -4.48
N ARG A 107 31.82 -4.86 -4.76
CA ARG A 107 32.94 -5.62 -4.17
C ARG A 107 34.25 -5.40 -4.91
N GLU A 108 34.20 -5.15 -6.21
CA GLU A 108 35.37 -4.94 -7.06
C GLU A 108 35.88 -3.49 -6.98
N PHE A 109 34.97 -2.52 -6.89
CA PHE A 109 35.27 -1.09 -6.90
C PHE A 109 35.05 -0.44 -5.53
N LYS A 110 35.85 0.58 -5.22
CA LYS A 110 35.86 1.22 -3.90
C LYS A 110 34.76 2.24 -3.67
N SER A 111 34.10 2.72 -4.72
CA SER A 111 32.94 3.62 -4.67
C SER A 111 32.28 3.65 -6.04
N LEU A 112 31.11 4.30 -6.16
CA LEU A 112 30.51 4.56 -7.47
C LEU A 112 31.42 5.44 -8.35
N ASP A 113 32.09 6.44 -7.79
CA ASP A 113 33.04 7.26 -8.55
C ASP A 113 34.23 6.44 -9.07
N ASP A 114 34.78 5.52 -8.26
CA ASP A 114 35.84 4.60 -8.66
C ASP A 114 35.34 3.64 -9.77
N LEU A 115 34.11 3.13 -9.64
CA LEU A 115 33.45 2.30 -10.65
C LEU A 115 33.33 3.03 -11.99
N PHE A 116 32.86 4.28 -11.99
CA PHE A 116 32.66 5.05 -13.22
C PHE A 116 33.98 5.51 -13.84
N ALA A 117 34.94 5.92 -13.02
CA ALA A 117 36.26 6.32 -13.50
C ALA A 117 37.05 5.15 -14.10
N HIS A 118 36.76 3.92 -13.69
CA HIS A 118 37.51 2.72 -14.06
C HIS A 118 36.63 1.64 -14.69
N ALA A 119 35.53 2.04 -15.34
CA ALA A 119 34.59 1.12 -15.97
C ALA A 119 35.26 0.23 -17.02
N ASP A 120 36.36 0.67 -17.63
CA ASP A 120 37.18 -0.10 -18.57
C ASP A 120 37.82 -1.37 -17.96
N LYS A 121 37.94 -1.46 -16.64
CA LYS A 121 38.45 -2.64 -15.94
C LYS A 121 37.41 -3.76 -15.81
N ILE A 122 36.12 -3.46 -16.01
CA ILE A 122 35.03 -4.44 -15.92
C ILE A 122 35.22 -5.52 -17.00
N GLU A 123 35.50 -6.75 -16.59
CA GLU A 123 35.83 -7.88 -17.50
C GLU A 123 34.74 -8.13 -18.56
N LYS A 124 33.47 -8.06 -18.16
CA LYS A 124 32.32 -8.39 -19.02
C LYS A 124 31.99 -7.21 -19.94
N PRO A 125 32.17 -7.33 -21.28
CA PRO A 125 31.98 -6.20 -22.20
C PRO A 125 30.57 -5.61 -22.18
N ARG A 126 29.55 -6.45 -22.00
CA ARG A 126 28.16 -5.99 -21.85
C ARG A 126 27.95 -5.14 -20.60
N ILE A 127 28.48 -5.57 -19.45
CA ILE A 127 28.31 -4.84 -18.18
C ILE A 127 29.09 -3.53 -18.23
N ARG A 128 30.31 -3.55 -18.77
CA ARG A 128 31.11 -2.36 -19.04
C ARG A 128 30.33 -1.31 -19.84
N LYS A 129 29.67 -1.74 -20.92
CA LYS A 129 28.84 -0.86 -21.74
C LYS A 129 27.68 -0.27 -20.94
N LEU A 130 26.92 -1.11 -20.23
CA LEU A 130 25.79 -0.66 -19.41
C LEU A 130 26.19 0.36 -18.34
N VAL A 131 27.30 0.10 -17.63
CA VAL A 131 27.82 1.02 -16.61
C VAL A 131 28.26 2.34 -17.24
N SER A 132 28.97 2.30 -18.37
CA SER A 132 29.45 3.50 -19.06
C SER A 132 28.31 4.36 -19.61
N GLU A 133 27.23 3.75 -20.12
CA GLU A 133 26.05 4.44 -20.63
C GLU A 133 25.09 4.87 -19.50
N GLY A 134 25.16 4.23 -18.34
CA GLY A 134 24.25 4.41 -17.21
C GLY A 134 24.71 5.36 -16.11
N VAL A 135 25.87 6.02 -16.26
CA VAL A 135 26.47 6.87 -15.22
C VAL A 135 25.50 7.94 -14.71
N GLU A 136 24.87 8.68 -15.61
CA GLU A 136 23.96 9.78 -15.23
C GLU A 136 22.69 9.27 -14.55
N ALA A 137 22.16 8.11 -14.97
CA ALA A 137 21.01 7.50 -14.33
C ALA A 137 21.34 7.01 -12.92
N ALA A 138 22.55 6.45 -12.71
CA ALA A 138 23.01 6.04 -11.40
C ALA A 138 23.27 7.22 -10.47
N ARG A 139 23.83 8.33 -10.96
CA ARG A 139 24.02 9.56 -10.19
C ARG A 139 22.70 10.16 -9.74
N LEU A 140 21.73 10.26 -10.66
CA LEU A 140 20.38 10.69 -10.30
C LEU A 140 19.75 9.75 -9.27
N SER A 141 19.90 8.43 -9.46
CA SER A 141 19.35 7.45 -8.51
C SER A 141 20.02 7.55 -7.13
N LEU A 142 21.30 7.89 -7.07
CA LEU A 142 22.02 8.11 -5.82
C LEU A 142 21.45 9.32 -5.08
N GLU A 143 21.25 10.44 -5.78
CA GLU A 143 20.64 11.65 -5.21
C GLU A 143 19.21 11.40 -4.70
N LEU A 144 18.43 10.58 -5.39
CA LEU A 144 17.06 10.25 -5.00
C LEU A 144 16.95 9.31 -3.80
N VAL A 145 17.94 8.44 -3.58
CA VAL A 145 17.94 7.44 -2.50
C VAL A 145 18.60 7.93 -1.22
N GLU A 146 19.46 8.94 -1.33
CA GLU A 146 20.25 9.41 -0.20
C GLU A 146 19.36 10.10 0.84
N ILE A 147 19.21 9.45 2.01
CA ILE A 147 18.46 10.01 3.13
C ILE A 147 19.27 11.15 3.77
N VAL A 148 18.63 12.29 3.97
CA VAL A 148 19.22 13.48 4.60
C VAL A 148 19.32 13.26 6.11
N ARG A 149 20.52 13.45 6.67
CA ARG A 149 20.81 13.16 8.10
C ARG A 149 21.07 14.40 8.96
N ASP A 150 20.90 15.59 8.40
CA ASP A 150 21.22 16.86 9.06
C ASP A 150 20.11 17.90 8.91
N VAL A 151 18.86 17.45 8.89
CA VAL A 151 17.69 18.33 8.85
C VAL A 151 17.69 19.30 10.04
N ALA A 152 17.46 20.58 9.76
CA ALA A 152 17.32 21.61 10.79
C ALA A 152 15.96 21.47 11.51
N LEU A 153 15.95 20.69 12.59
CA LEU A 153 14.77 20.45 13.43
C LEU A 153 15.05 20.73 14.93
N ASP A 154 14.05 21.27 15.63
CA ASP A 154 14.01 21.35 17.10
C ASP A 154 13.14 20.20 17.62
N TYR A 155 13.71 19.37 18.50
CA TYR A 155 13.09 18.13 18.96
C TYR A 155 13.20 17.93 20.49
N SER A 156 13.32 19.04 21.21
CA SER A 156 13.39 19.09 22.67
C SER A 156 12.17 18.46 23.39
N ASN A 157 11.04 18.29 22.68
CA ASN A 157 9.78 17.80 23.24
C ASN A 157 9.42 16.35 22.84
N LEU A 158 10.39 15.52 22.42
CA LEU A 158 10.14 14.12 22.05
C LEU A 158 10.29 13.14 23.22
N THR A 159 9.76 13.50 24.40
CA THR A 159 9.82 12.63 25.58
C THR A 159 8.55 11.79 25.69
N ASN A 160 8.70 10.48 25.87
CA ASN A 160 7.57 9.58 26.08
C ASN A 160 6.84 9.95 27.38
N SER A 161 5.51 10.00 27.33
CA SER A 161 4.63 10.36 28.44
C SER A 161 3.49 9.35 28.54
N GLU A 162 2.99 9.10 29.75
CA GLU A 162 1.86 8.18 29.93
C GLU A 162 0.63 8.66 29.12
N PRO A 163 -0.10 7.75 28.44
CA PRO A 163 -1.35 8.07 27.76
C PRO A 163 -2.38 8.69 28.70
N ASP A 164 -3.20 9.62 28.18
CA ASP A 164 -4.39 10.08 28.88
C ASP A 164 -5.47 8.99 28.79
N ALA A 165 -5.55 8.17 29.83
CA ALA A 165 -6.45 7.02 29.88
C ALA A 165 -7.92 7.37 29.64
N GLU A 166 -8.39 8.54 30.12
CA GLU A 166 -9.79 8.94 29.95
C GLU A 166 -10.04 9.44 28.52
N ALA A 167 -9.16 10.28 27.98
CA ALA A 167 -9.24 10.73 26.60
C ALA A 167 -9.12 9.56 25.61
N LEU A 168 -8.24 8.61 25.88
CA LEU A 168 -8.00 7.43 25.05
C LEU A 168 -9.18 6.47 25.12
N LYS A 169 -9.76 6.23 26.30
CA LYS A 169 -10.97 5.42 26.43
C LYS A 169 -12.13 6.03 25.65
N LYS A 170 -12.35 7.35 25.75
CA LYS A 170 -13.40 8.04 24.99
C LYS A 170 -13.21 7.86 23.49
N LEU A 171 -11.98 8.06 22.99
CA LEU A 171 -11.63 7.88 21.59
C LEU A 171 -11.85 6.43 21.11
N LEU A 172 -11.41 5.44 21.89
CA LEU A 172 -11.58 4.02 21.53
C LEU A 172 -13.05 3.60 21.51
N VAL A 173 -13.91 4.16 22.38
CA VAL A 173 -15.36 3.93 22.33
C VAL A 173 -15.97 4.55 21.08
N GLU A 174 -15.61 5.79 20.76
CA GLU A 174 -16.08 6.50 19.56
C GLU A 174 -15.70 5.78 18.27
N LEU A 175 -14.48 5.23 18.21
CA LEU A 175 -13.99 4.42 17.09
C LEU A 175 -14.47 2.95 17.11
N GLY A 176 -15.23 2.53 18.13
CA GLY A 176 -15.74 1.16 18.25
C GLY A 176 -14.70 0.09 18.66
N PHE A 177 -13.49 0.49 19.04
CA PHE A 177 -12.38 -0.40 19.45
C PHE A 177 -12.51 -0.90 20.89
N THR A 178 -13.64 -1.53 21.20
CA THR A 178 -14.00 -1.98 22.54
C THR A 178 -13.06 -3.05 23.13
N SER A 179 -12.38 -3.83 22.29
CA SER A 179 -11.38 -4.82 22.72
C SER A 179 -10.11 -4.17 23.27
N LEU A 180 -9.66 -3.05 22.69
CA LEU A 180 -8.44 -2.33 23.08
C LEU A 180 -8.61 -1.58 24.40
N ILE A 181 -9.84 -1.24 24.80
CA ILE A 181 -10.13 -0.61 26.10
C ILE A 181 -9.62 -1.48 27.26
N LYS A 182 -9.60 -2.81 27.09
CA LYS A 182 -9.11 -3.76 28.11
C LYS A 182 -7.61 -3.67 28.34
N LEU A 183 -6.87 -3.12 27.37
CA LEU A 183 -5.41 -2.95 27.43
C LEU A 183 -5.02 -1.59 28.05
N LEU A 184 -5.98 -0.71 28.32
CA LEU A 184 -5.68 0.57 28.95
C LEU A 184 -5.17 0.35 30.39
N PRO A 185 -4.10 1.05 30.79
CA PRO A 185 -3.60 0.97 32.14
C PRO A 185 -4.68 1.41 33.12
N SER A 186 -5.22 0.46 33.91
CA SER A 186 -6.18 0.79 34.97
C SER A 186 -5.43 1.49 36.10
N LYS A 187 -5.77 2.75 36.41
CA LYS A 187 -5.31 3.41 37.64
C LYS A 187 -5.93 2.72 38.87
N ALA A 188 -5.38 1.58 39.27
CA ALA A 188 -5.68 0.93 40.54
C ALA A 188 -4.50 0.07 41.03
N LYS A 189 -3.75 0.68 41.96
CA LYS A 189 -2.87 0.09 43.01
C LYS A 189 -1.47 -0.38 42.64
N GLY A 190 -0.50 0.44 43.05
CA GLY A 190 0.57 0.02 43.96
C GLY A 190 1.75 -0.75 43.34
N ALA A 191 2.90 -0.08 43.33
CA ALA A 191 4.21 -0.61 42.98
C ALA A 191 4.45 -2.08 43.38
N LYS A 192 4.82 -2.91 42.39
CA LYS A 192 5.86 -3.94 42.55
C LYS A 192 6.67 -4.07 41.25
N THR A 193 7.93 -3.70 41.37
CA THR A 193 9.05 -4.08 40.52
C THR A 193 9.14 -5.59 40.35
N GLY A 194 9.36 -6.06 39.11
CA GLY A 194 10.08 -7.31 38.86
C GLY A 194 9.48 -8.27 37.84
N LYS A 195 10.29 -8.49 36.78
CA LYS A 195 10.37 -9.63 35.85
C LYS A 195 9.46 -9.68 34.62
N SER A 196 10.13 -9.46 33.49
CA SER A 196 9.80 -9.96 32.15
C SER A 196 9.68 -11.49 32.16
N PRO A 197 8.71 -12.11 31.47
CA PRO A 197 8.68 -13.55 31.29
C PRO A 197 9.53 -13.96 30.08
N GLU A 198 10.62 -14.68 30.36
CA GLU A 198 11.26 -15.60 29.41
C GLU A 198 10.23 -16.59 28.86
N ARG A 199 10.27 -16.86 27.54
CA ARG A 199 9.64 -18.04 26.95
C ARG A 199 10.74 -18.94 26.37
N SER A 200 10.93 -20.03 27.08
CA SER A 200 11.80 -21.16 26.79
C SER A 200 11.39 -21.92 25.53
N ASP A 201 12.41 -22.35 24.79
CA ASP A 201 12.38 -23.39 23.77
C ASP A 201 11.64 -24.66 24.20
N LYS A 202 10.87 -25.21 23.26
CA LYS A 202 10.91 -26.65 22.94
C LYS A 202 10.27 -26.95 21.59
N ALA A 203 11.10 -27.53 20.73
CA ALA A 203 10.77 -28.17 19.46
C ALA A 203 9.84 -29.38 19.63
N ASP A 204 9.05 -29.75 18.60
CA ASP A 204 9.48 -30.77 17.62
C ASP A 204 8.38 -31.11 16.59
N THR A 205 8.82 -31.45 15.37
CA THR A 205 8.20 -32.26 14.30
C THR A 205 6.87 -31.79 13.67
N SER A 206 6.64 -31.82 12.34
CA SER A 206 7.24 -32.61 11.27
C SER A 206 6.79 -32.12 9.87
N LYS A 207 7.77 -32.10 8.95
CA LYS A 207 7.75 -32.44 7.51
C LYS A 207 6.56 -31.98 6.63
N SER A 208 6.87 -31.12 5.65
CA SER A 208 6.16 -31.07 4.36
C SER A 208 7.07 -31.55 3.21
N PRO A 209 6.53 -32.25 2.20
CA PRO A 209 7.32 -32.92 1.17
C PRO A 209 7.69 -32.01 0.01
N ILE A 210 8.79 -32.39 -0.63
CA ILE A 210 9.32 -31.93 -1.92
C ILE A 210 8.43 -32.46 -3.04
N ILE A 211 7.98 -31.62 -3.98
CA ILE A 211 7.67 -32.05 -5.36
C ILE A 211 8.14 -30.98 -6.35
N ALA A 212 9.03 -31.41 -7.24
CA ALA A 212 9.50 -30.73 -8.44
C ALA A 212 8.41 -30.70 -9.54
N GLY A 213 8.36 -29.63 -10.32
CA GLY A 213 7.46 -29.51 -11.46
C GLY A 213 8.04 -28.60 -12.54
N THR A 214 8.27 -29.20 -13.70
CA THR A 214 9.02 -28.74 -14.88
C THR A 214 8.39 -27.53 -15.60
N THR A 215 9.27 -26.64 -16.07
CA THR A 215 9.03 -25.54 -17.01
C THR A 215 8.48 -25.99 -18.37
N GLN A 216 7.48 -25.28 -18.89
CA GLN A 216 7.25 -25.15 -20.33
C GLN A 216 6.99 -23.69 -20.70
N THR A 217 7.78 -23.22 -21.66
CA THR A 217 7.78 -21.90 -22.29
C THR A 217 6.75 -21.82 -23.41
N VAL A 218 6.04 -20.70 -23.54
CA VAL A 218 5.43 -20.27 -24.80
C VAL A 218 5.63 -18.76 -24.95
N GLU A 219 6.18 -18.35 -26.10
CA GLU A 219 6.47 -16.97 -26.51
C GLU A 219 5.25 -16.27 -27.16
N THR A 220 5.40 -14.96 -27.35
CA THR A 220 4.61 -13.97 -28.12
C THR A 220 3.44 -13.32 -27.34
N THR A 221 3.21 -12.00 -27.35
CA THR A 221 3.29 -11.03 -28.46
C THR A 221 3.40 -9.57 -27.95
N GLU A 222 4.09 -8.73 -28.73
CA GLU A 222 4.08 -7.25 -28.84
C GLU A 222 3.31 -6.40 -27.80
N THR A 223 4.04 -5.60 -27.04
CA THR A 223 3.50 -4.54 -26.17
C THR A 223 3.15 -3.31 -27.01
N LEU A 224 1.87 -3.17 -27.37
CA LEU A 224 1.32 -1.89 -27.83
C LEU A 224 1.41 -0.89 -26.68
N LYS A 225 2.17 0.19 -26.86
CA LYS A 225 2.11 1.36 -25.96
C LYS A 225 0.75 2.02 -26.12
N ILE A 226 -0.12 1.77 -25.16
CA ILE A 226 -1.43 2.39 -25.06
C ILE A 226 -1.25 3.66 -24.22
N GLU A 227 -1.38 4.84 -24.83
CA GLU A 227 -1.45 6.10 -24.09
C GLU A 227 -2.84 6.24 -23.47
N ALA A 228 -2.93 6.13 -22.14
CA ALA A 228 -4.16 6.28 -21.38
C ALA A 228 -4.26 7.69 -20.78
N GLN A 229 -5.43 8.32 -20.91
CA GLN A 229 -5.75 9.65 -20.42
C GLN A 229 -6.49 9.54 -19.08
N TYR A 230 -5.94 10.15 -18.04
CA TYR A 230 -6.53 10.16 -16.71
C TYR A 230 -6.85 11.60 -16.32
N SER A 231 -8.03 11.83 -15.76
CA SER A 231 -8.42 13.16 -15.28
C SER A 231 -9.23 13.07 -14.00
N CYS A 232 -9.16 14.14 -13.20
CA CYS A 232 -9.92 14.27 -11.97
C CYS A 232 -11.07 15.24 -12.20
N LEU A 233 -12.28 14.81 -11.89
CA LEU A 233 -13.52 15.53 -12.18
C LEU A 233 -14.10 16.06 -10.87
N LEU A 234 -14.14 17.38 -10.74
CA LEU A 234 -14.56 18.11 -9.54
C LEU A 234 -15.89 18.86 -9.72
N ASP A 235 -16.40 18.92 -10.95
CA ASP A 235 -17.60 19.67 -11.30
C ASP A 235 -18.83 18.76 -11.51
N MET A 236 -19.96 19.16 -10.95
CA MET A 236 -21.18 18.34 -10.97
C MET A 236 -21.81 18.23 -12.36
N ASP A 237 -21.69 19.27 -13.19
CA ASP A 237 -22.30 19.28 -14.52
C ASP A 237 -21.44 18.50 -15.52
N GLU A 238 -20.11 18.54 -15.36
CA GLU A 238 -19.19 17.63 -16.05
C GLU A 238 -19.49 16.16 -15.71
N LEU A 239 -19.73 15.85 -14.44
CA LEU A 239 -20.06 14.47 -14.01
C LEU A 239 -21.33 13.96 -14.71
N LYS A 240 -22.38 14.78 -14.75
CA LYS A 240 -23.63 14.42 -15.44
C LYS A 240 -23.43 14.22 -16.93
N ALA A 241 -22.59 15.05 -17.57
CA ALA A 241 -22.29 14.92 -18.98
C ALA A 241 -21.59 13.59 -19.28
N GLU A 242 -20.56 13.25 -18.50
CA GLU A 242 -19.83 11.99 -18.62
C GLU A 242 -20.73 10.78 -18.37
N VAL A 243 -21.58 10.83 -17.34
CA VAL A 243 -22.53 9.75 -17.05
C VAL A 243 -23.55 9.59 -18.17
N ALA A 244 -24.05 10.68 -18.77
CA ALA A 244 -24.97 10.63 -19.90
C ALA A 244 -24.34 10.07 -21.19
N HIS A 245 -23.01 10.09 -21.30
CA HIS A 245 -22.28 9.49 -22.42
C HIS A 245 -22.10 7.97 -22.30
N ILE A 246 -22.38 7.38 -21.14
CA ILE A 246 -22.31 5.93 -20.91
C ILE A 246 -23.52 5.25 -21.57
N LYS A 247 -23.26 4.38 -22.56
CA LYS A 247 -24.32 3.69 -23.35
C LYS A 247 -24.41 2.19 -23.13
N ASP A 248 -23.26 1.49 -23.22
CA ASP A 248 -23.23 0.01 -23.29
C ASP A 248 -22.49 -0.67 -22.12
N SER A 249 -21.40 -0.07 -21.65
CA SER A 249 -20.61 -0.58 -20.52
C SER A 249 -19.77 0.52 -19.91
N VAL A 250 -19.51 0.41 -18.61
CA VAL A 250 -18.57 1.29 -17.90
C VAL A 250 -17.67 0.44 -17.00
N GLY A 251 -16.38 0.75 -17.01
CA GLY A 251 -15.46 0.31 -15.97
C GLY A 251 -15.67 1.18 -14.74
N LEU A 252 -15.99 0.55 -13.61
CA LEU A 252 -16.20 1.22 -12.32
C LEU A 252 -15.22 0.65 -11.31
N ASP A 253 -14.55 1.54 -10.60
CA ASP A 253 -13.74 1.18 -9.42
C ASP A 253 -14.04 2.15 -8.27
N THR A 254 -13.86 1.70 -7.04
CA THR A 254 -14.19 2.50 -5.85
C THR A 254 -13.00 2.59 -4.91
N GLU A 255 -12.73 3.80 -4.45
CA GLU A 255 -11.78 4.05 -3.37
C GLU A 255 -12.54 4.16 -2.06
N THR A 256 -12.13 3.38 -1.06
CA THR A 256 -12.81 3.25 0.21
C THR A 256 -11.83 3.36 1.37
N THR A 257 -12.33 3.67 2.57
CA THR A 257 -11.50 3.70 3.79
C THR A 257 -11.05 2.32 4.27
N GLY A 258 -11.44 1.23 3.59
CA GLY A 258 -11.14 -0.14 3.97
C GLY A 258 -11.78 -1.18 3.05
N ILE A 259 -11.40 -2.45 3.24
CA ILE A 259 -11.78 -3.56 2.35
C ILE A 259 -13.14 -4.18 2.74
N ASP A 260 -13.61 -3.95 3.98
CA ASP A 260 -14.90 -4.47 4.45
C ASP A 260 -16.06 -3.60 3.94
N PRO A 261 -16.93 -4.10 3.04
CA PRO A 261 -18.00 -3.32 2.43
C PRO A 261 -19.08 -2.87 3.42
N MET A 262 -19.18 -3.51 4.60
CA MET A 262 -20.20 -3.17 5.60
C MET A 262 -19.79 -1.99 6.50
N SER A 263 -18.49 -1.71 6.59
CA SER A 263 -17.94 -0.68 7.48
C SER A 263 -17.13 0.39 6.76
N ALA A 264 -16.70 0.13 5.51
CA ALA A 264 -15.92 1.09 4.75
C ALA A 264 -16.77 2.25 4.21
N HIS A 265 -16.19 3.45 4.24
CA HIS A 265 -16.79 4.64 3.64
C HIS A 265 -16.25 4.87 2.24
N LEU A 266 -17.13 5.16 1.29
CA LEU A 266 -16.75 5.59 -0.06
C LEU A 266 -16.01 6.93 0.00
N VAL A 267 -14.77 6.95 -0.51
CA VAL A 267 -13.88 8.11 -0.61
C VAL A 267 -13.93 8.75 -1.99
N GLY A 268 -14.07 7.93 -3.03
CA GLY A 268 -14.20 8.36 -4.43
C GLY A 268 -14.46 7.16 -5.34
N PHE A 269 -14.69 7.42 -6.63
CA PHE A 269 -14.86 6.36 -7.62
C PHE A 269 -14.24 6.74 -8.96
N SER A 270 -13.86 5.73 -9.73
CA SER A 270 -13.33 5.87 -11.08
C SER A 270 -14.32 5.38 -12.12
N LEU A 271 -14.48 6.10 -13.23
CA LEU A 271 -15.28 5.70 -14.38
C LEU A 271 -14.42 5.59 -15.64
N SER A 272 -14.67 4.57 -16.45
CA SER A 272 -14.08 4.41 -17.78
C SER A 272 -15.13 3.95 -18.79
N ALA A 273 -15.63 4.89 -19.60
CA ALA A 273 -16.65 4.64 -20.62
C ALA A 273 -16.06 4.35 -22.02
N GLY A 274 -14.75 4.57 -22.21
CA GLY A 274 -14.06 4.49 -23.49
C GLY A 274 -12.67 3.83 -23.38
N LYS A 275 -12.09 3.50 -24.53
CA LYS A 275 -10.73 2.93 -24.57
C LYS A 275 -9.71 3.99 -24.15
N ASN A 276 -8.83 3.63 -23.23
CA ASN A 276 -7.67 4.43 -22.83
C ASN A 276 -8.04 5.77 -22.17
N SER A 277 -9.17 5.84 -21.48
CA SER A 277 -9.55 7.02 -20.70
C SER A 277 -10.22 6.61 -19.39
N ALA A 278 -9.83 7.23 -18.29
CA ALA A 278 -10.51 7.07 -17.00
C ALA A 278 -10.62 8.41 -16.25
N LEU A 279 -11.72 8.56 -15.54
CA LEU A 279 -12.08 9.75 -14.76
C LEU A 279 -12.15 9.35 -13.30
N TYR A 280 -11.54 10.14 -12.42
CA TYR A 280 -11.66 9.97 -10.97
C TYR A 280 -12.53 11.06 -10.36
N VAL A 281 -13.52 10.65 -9.57
CA VAL A 281 -14.45 11.55 -8.87
C VAL A 281 -14.20 11.47 -7.36
N PRO A 282 -13.52 12.47 -6.76
CA PRO A 282 -13.28 12.53 -5.34
C PRO A 282 -14.53 13.03 -4.58
N LEU A 283 -14.90 12.35 -3.49
CA LEU A 283 -16.11 12.66 -2.71
C LEU A 283 -15.81 13.05 -1.24
N MET A 284 -14.84 12.38 -0.60
CA MET A 284 -14.59 12.54 0.84
C MET A 284 -13.10 12.66 1.22
N HIS A 285 -12.25 13.18 0.33
CA HIS A 285 -10.85 13.43 0.67
C HIS A 285 -10.74 14.53 1.73
N SER A 286 -9.89 14.29 2.72
CA SER A 286 -9.66 15.21 3.84
C SER A 286 -8.15 15.44 4.00
N TYR A 287 -7.60 16.33 3.16
CA TYR A 287 -6.21 16.80 3.25
C TYR A 287 -6.15 18.33 3.12
N LEU A 288 -5.06 18.93 3.60
CA LEU A 288 -4.90 20.38 3.60
C LEU A 288 -4.82 20.92 2.16
N GLY A 289 -5.73 21.82 1.78
CA GLY A 289 -5.80 22.39 0.43
C GLY A 289 -6.58 21.52 -0.56
N VAL A 290 -7.34 20.53 -0.08
CA VAL A 290 -8.25 19.74 -0.92
C VAL A 290 -9.17 20.65 -1.72
N PRO A 291 -9.26 20.47 -3.05
CA PRO A 291 -10.16 21.26 -3.87
C PRO A 291 -11.61 20.97 -3.49
N LYS A 292 -12.52 21.84 -3.90
CA LYS A 292 -13.96 21.61 -3.70
C LYS A 292 -14.35 20.31 -4.41
N GLN A 293 -14.86 19.36 -3.65
CA GLN A 293 -15.31 18.06 -4.13
C GLN A 293 -16.81 18.07 -4.43
N ILE A 294 -17.25 17.12 -5.26
CA ILE A 294 -18.66 16.90 -5.51
C ILE A 294 -19.30 16.32 -4.25
N GLU A 295 -20.49 16.82 -3.90
CA GLU A 295 -21.22 16.29 -2.76
C GLU A 295 -21.59 14.82 -3.00
N LYS A 296 -21.29 13.97 -2.02
CA LYS A 296 -21.37 12.51 -2.13
C LYS A 296 -22.74 12.03 -2.57
N ARG A 297 -23.83 12.53 -1.98
CA ARG A 297 -25.19 12.12 -2.32
C ARG A 297 -25.53 12.55 -3.75
N ALA A 298 -25.23 13.79 -4.14
CA ALA A 298 -25.45 14.28 -5.50
C ALA A 298 -24.69 13.43 -6.54
N ALA A 299 -23.43 13.08 -6.27
CA ALA A 299 -22.65 12.23 -7.17
C ALA A 299 -23.27 10.82 -7.34
N LEU A 300 -23.75 10.22 -6.25
CA LEU A 300 -24.41 8.91 -6.29
C LEU A 300 -25.77 8.98 -7.02
N GLU A 301 -26.54 10.06 -6.82
CA GLU A 301 -27.79 10.29 -7.55
C GLU A 301 -27.54 10.46 -9.06
N ALA A 302 -26.45 11.13 -9.45
CA ALA A 302 -26.04 11.22 -10.85
C ALA A 302 -25.60 9.89 -11.43
N LEU A 303 -24.97 9.01 -10.63
CA LEU A 303 -24.49 7.70 -11.07
C LEU A 303 -25.59 6.62 -11.10
N ALA A 304 -26.68 6.81 -10.36
CA ALA A 304 -27.79 5.87 -10.23
C ALA A 304 -28.34 5.33 -11.57
N PRO A 305 -28.57 6.14 -12.63
CA PRO A 305 -29.07 5.65 -13.92
C PRO A 305 -28.16 4.62 -14.60
N VAL A 306 -26.87 4.58 -14.26
CA VAL A 306 -25.89 3.65 -14.83
C VAL A 306 -25.71 2.38 -13.98
N LEU A 307 -26.03 2.44 -12.68
CA LEU A 307 -25.94 1.31 -11.76
C LEU A 307 -27.20 0.41 -11.76
N GLY A 308 -28.31 0.91 -12.31
CA GLY A 308 -29.55 0.17 -12.54
C GLY A 308 -30.64 0.46 -11.52
N ASP A 309 -31.88 0.59 -12.01
CA ASP A 309 -33.12 0.57 -11.23
C ASP A 309 -33.69 -0.84 -11.25
N ASP A 310 -33.72 -1.54 -10.13
CA ASP A 310 -34.68 -2.62 -9.93
C ASP A 310 -35.40 -2.38 -8.59
N GLU A 311 -36.57 -1.77 -8.68
CA GLU A 311 -37.64 -1.91 -7.68
C GLU A 311 -38.08 -3.39 -7.60
N GLU A 312 -37.28 -4.26 -6.98
CA GLU A 312 -37.75 -5.57 -6.50
C GLU A 312 -37.63 -5.63 -4.97
N VAL A 313 -38.63 -5.01 -4.34
CA VAL A 313 -39.11 -5.20 -2.98
C VAL A 313 -38.99 -6.68 -2.57
N LEU A 314 -38.11 -7.00 -1.58
CA LEU A 314 -38.11 -8.21 -0.72
C LEU A 314 -39.41 -9.01 -0.82
N GLN A 315 -39.30 -10.26 -1.24
CA GLN A 315 -40.15 -11.33 -0.73
C GLN A 315 -39.27 -12.48 -0.22
N PRO A 316 -39.67 -13.17 0.87
CA PRO A 316 -38.87 -14.21 1.48
C PRO A 316 -38.77 -15.47 0.59
N ASP A 317 -37.62 -16.10 0.67
CA ASP A 317 -37.14 -17.23 -0.14
C ASP A 317 -38.12 -18.45 -0.13
N PRO A 318 -38.53 -19.00 -1.29
CA PRO A 318 -39.39 -20.18 -1.36
C PRO A 318 -38.66 -21.53 -1.29
N TRP A 319 -37.34 -21.61 -1.11
CA TRP A 319 -36.64 -22.91 -1.16
C TRP A 319 -36.31 -23.53 0.20
N ALA A 320 -37.36 -23.80 0.97
CA ALA A 320 -37.34 -24.94 1.88
C ALA A 320 -37.43 -26.25 1.06
N GLY A 321 -36.31 -26.95 0.91
CA GLY A 321 -36.31 -28.39 0.63
C GLY A 321 -36.40 -28.83 -0.83
N GLU A 322 -35.36 -29.52 -1.24
CA GLU A 322 -35.28 -30.55 -2.29
C GLU A 322 -36.61 -31.30 -2.58
N LYS A 323 -37.06 -31.33 -3.84
CA LYS A 323 -37.20 -32.57 -4.66
C LYS A 323 -37.94 -32.35 -5.99
N ARG A 324 -37.44 -33.13 -6.98
CA ARG A 324 -38.05 -33.59 -8.25
C ARG A 324 -37.96 -32.63 -9.43
N GLY A 325 -37.24 -33.11 -10.44
CA GLY A 325 -37.07 -32.45 -11.73
C GLY A 325 -38.22 -32.70 -12.70
N VAL A 326 -38.15 -32.00 -13.84
CA VAL A 326 -38.89 -32.30 -15.07
C VAL A 326 -38.03 -31.82 -16.25
N SER A 327 -38.07 -32.62 -17.29
CA SER A 327 -37.57 -32.48 -18.66
C SER A 327 -38.31 -31.44 -19.51
N GLY A 328 -37.67 -30.92 -20.56
CA GLY A 328 -38.32 -30.75 -21.87
C GLY A 328 -38.58 -29.32 -22.35
N GLU A 329 -37.98 -29.04 -23.52
CA GLU A 329 -38.53 -28.32 -24.69
C GLU A 329 -38.76 -26.79 -24.69
N GLU A 330 -37.91 -26.16 -25.52
CA GLU A 330 -38.22 -25.35 -26.71
C GLU A 330 -38.76 -23.90 -26.65
N GLU A 331 -37.95 -23.04 -27.29
CA GLU A 331 -38.26 -22.02 -28.30
C GLU A 331 -38.78 -20.61 -27.95
N ARG A 332 -37.86 -19.66 -28.24
CA ARG A 332 -37.97 -18.46 -29.11
C ARG A 332 -38.65 -17.15 -28.64
N ILE A 333 -37.74 -16.16 -28.54
CA ILE A 333 -37.78 -14.77 -29.09
C ILE A 333 -38.82 -13.79 -28.52
N SER A 334 -38.33 -12.78 -27.78
CA SER A 334 -38.54 -11.37 -28.17
C SER A 334 -37.45 -10.48 -27.57
N GLN A 335 -36.93 -9.57 -28.39
CA GLN A 335 -35.97 -8.53 -28.01
C GLN A 335 -36.71 -7.38 -27.32
N ALA A 336 -36.17 -6.88 -26.22
CA ALA A 336 -36.18 -5.46 -25.86
C ALA A 336 -34.95 -5.14 -24.98
N PRO A 337 -34.33 -3.96 -25.15
CA PRO A 337 -33.02 -3.64 -24.59
C PRO A 337 -33.13 -2.94 -23.23
N GLY A 338 -32.11 -3.09 -22.38
CA GLY A 338 -31.98 -2.25 -21.19
C GLY A 338 -31.43 -2.98 -19.98
N SER A 339 -30.11 -3.12 -19.92
CA SER A 339 -29.36 -3.07 -18.67
C SER A 339 -27.87 -2.97 -19.00
N LEU A 340 -27.24 -1.89 -18.54
CA LEU A 340 -25.81 -1.69 -18.59
C LEU A 340 -25.14 -2.70 -17.65
N ARG A 341 -24.16 -3.47 -18.16
CA ARG A 341 -23.35 -4.37 -17.32
C ARG A 341 -22.18 -3.58 -16.73
N ALA A 342 -22.20 -3.36 -15.42
CA ALA A 342 -21.00 -2.93 -14.68
C ALA A 342 -20.02 -4.11 -14.58
N LEU A 343 -18.81 -3.93 -15.10
CA LEU A 343 -17.71 -4.88 -14.92
C LEU A 343 -16.76 -4.32 -13.88
N SER A 344 -16.70 -4.96 -12.71
CA SER A 344 -15.63 -4.71 -11.74
C SER A 344 -14.34 -5.36 -12.27
N PHE A 345 -13.33 -4.54 -12.52
CA PHE A 345 -11.99 -5.02 -12.81
C PHE A 345 -11.17 -4.99 -11.53
N GLY A 346 -11.00 -6.17 -10.91
CA GLY A 346 -9.89 -6.38 -9.98
C GLY A 346 -8.58 -6.15 -10.74
N GLY A 347 -7.67 -5.41 -10.12
CA GLY A 347 -6.48 -4.79 -10.73
C GLY A 347 -5.84 -5.55 -11.89
N LEU A 348 -5.69 -4.86 -13.02
CA LEU A 348 -4.79 -5.27 -14.09
C LEU A 348 -3.36 -4.97 -13.63
N GLY A 349 -2.75 -5.96 -12.98
CA GLY A 349 -1.38 -5.88 -12.50
C GLY A 349 -0.86 -7.13 -11.80
N GLN A 350 -1.27 -8.34 -12.18
CA GLN A 350 -0.50 -9.55 -11.88
C GLN A 350 -0.89 -10.72 -12.80
N GLN A 351 0.03 -11.08 -13.70
CA GLN A 351 0.05 -12.42 -14.27
C GLN A 351 0.54 -13.40 -13.19
N ASP A 352 -0.42 -14.13 -12.58
CA ASP A 352 -0.46 -15.57 -12.26
C ASP A 352 0.88 -16.38 -12.33
N LEU A 353 1.31 -17.25 -11.38
CA LEU A 353 0.60 -18.32 -10.66
C LEU A 353 1.34 -18.79 -9.38
N GLY A 354 0.58 -19.25 -8.38
CA GLY A 354 1.05 -20.11 -7.28
C GLY A 354 0.01 -20.31 -6.17
N ALA A 355 -0.99 -21.16 -6.41
CA ALA A 355 -2.21 -21.30 -5.61
C ALA A 355 -2.01 -21.71 -4.13
N GLY A 356 -2.67 -20.98 -3.23
CA GLY A 356 -2.77 -21.34 -1.81
C GLY A 356 -3.67 -20.41 -1.00
N GLY A 357 -4.95 -20.30 -1.37
CA GLY A 357 -5.96 -19.55 -0.63
C GLY A 357 -6.76 -18.63 -1.55
N ARG A 358 -7.97 -19.06 -1.96
CA ARG A 358 -8.87 -18.25 -2.79
C ARG A 358 -9.30 -17.02 -1.97
N PRO A 359 -9.07 -15.77 -2.42
CA PRO A 359 -9.82 -14.63 -1.91
C PRO A 359 -11.28 -14.81 -2.34
N GLY A 360 -12.20 -14.66 -1.39
CA GLY A 360 -13.62 -14.91 -1.60
C GLY A 360 -14.19 -14.07 -2.73
N ARG A 361 -14.92 -14.71 -3.65
CA ARG A 361 -15.91 -14.02 -4.48
C ARG A 361 -16.95 -13.39 -3.56
N LEU A 362 -17.07 -12.07 -3.58
CA LEU A 362 -18.31 -11.42 -3.15
C LEU A 362 -19.37 -11.72 -4.22
N ARG A 363 -20.12 -12.80 -3.98
CA ARG A 363 -21.40 -13.07 -4.63
C ARG A 363 -22.45 -12.38 -3.76
N LEU A 364 -22.94 -11.23 -4.21
CA LEU A 364 -24.13 -10.60 -3.63
C LEU A 364 -25.33 -11.46 -4.04
N GLU A 365 -25.75 -12.35 -3.14
CA GLU A 365 -27.11 -12.88 -3.11
C GLU A 365 -27.90 -12.13 -2.04
N ARG A 366 -29.18 -11.92 -2.35
CA ARG A 366 -30.10 -10.89 -1.86
C ARG A 366 -30.09 -10.65 -0.34
N GLY A 367 -30.06 -9.38 0.06
CA GLY A 367 -30.36 -8.91 1.41
C GLY A 367 -30.56 -7.38 1.45
N ARG A 368 -31.78 -6.95 1.78
CA ARG A 368 -32.29 -5.55 1.77
C ARG A 368 -31.64 -4.71 2.88
N ILE A 369 -31.26 -3.46 2.59
CA ILE A 369 -31.03 -2.41 3.60
C ILE A 369 -32.27 -1.52 3.61
N ASP A 370 -32.86 -1.36 4.80
CA ASP A 370 -34.05 -0.53 5.02
C ASP A 370 -33.62 0.91 5.31
N TRP A 371 -34.25 1.87 4.64
CA TRP A 371 -33.98 3.30 4.80
C TRP A 371 -35.09 3.94 5.65
N GLN A 372 -35.00 3.84 6.98
CA GLN A 372 -35.76 4.73 7.86
C GLN A 372 -34.92 5.23 9.04
N ASP A 373 -35.21 6.49 9.38
CA ASP A 373 -34.76 7.29 10.51
C ASP A 373 -33.43 8.07 10.39
N LEU A 374 -33.50 9.19 9.65
CA LEU A 374 -32.73 10.39 10.01
C LEU A 374 -33.70 11.54 10.29
N GLY A 375 -33.94 11.77 11.58
CA GLY A 375 -34.53 13.00 12.08
C GLY A 375 -33.56 14.19 11.96
N PRO A 376 -34.07 15.44 12.06
CA PRO A 376 -33.26 16.63 11.88
C PRO A 376 -32.53 17.00 13.17
N ARG A 377 -31.25 16.63 13.26
CA ARG A 377 -30.19 17.08 14.22
C ARG A 377 -28.97 16.19 13.89
N ASP A 378 -27.81 16.65 13.50
CA ASP A 378 -27.08 17.81 13.99
C ASP A 378 -26.13 18.32 12.88
N LEU A 379 -26.25 19.60 12.57
CA LEU A 379 -25.12 20.41 12.14
C LEU A 379 -24.16 20.52 13.33
N ARG A 380 -22.97 19.90 13.25
CA ARG A 380 -21.73 20.36 13.89
C ARG A 380 -20.50 19.66 13.33
#